data_AF-T0ZRT9-F1
#
_entry.id   AF-T0ZRT9-F1
#
_cell.length_a   1.000
_cell.length_b   1.000
_cell.length_c   1.000
_cell.angle_alpha   90.00
_cell.angle_beta   90.00
_cell.angle_gamma   90.00
#
_symmetry.space_group_name_H-M   'P 1'
#
loop_
_entity.id
_entity.type
_entity.pdbx_description
1 polymer ?
#
loop_
_entity_poly.entity_id
_entity_poly.type
_entity_poly.pdbx_seq_one_letter_code
_entity_poly.pdbx_strand_id
1 'polypeptide(L)'
;SCILHYHENDQRLREGDVLLIDAGCEYQCYASDITRTFPVGGRFTPEQRAVYEVVLEANLAATAKVRPGNHWNEPHEAAVRVITHGLVRLGLLKGRPAKLERDGAYRRYFMHRTGHWLGMDVHDVGDYKIGDEWRVLEPGMVLTVEPGIYIPVGARGV
;
A
#
# COMPACT_ATOMS: atom_id res chain seq x y z
N SER A 1 5.21 10.75 7.80
CA SER A 1 4.40 9.94 6.87
C SER A 1 3.83 8.64 7.46
N CYS A 2 3.83 8.41 8.79
CA CYS A 2 3.33 7.14 9.39
C CYS A 2 1.93 7.22 10.02
N ILE A 3 1.20 8.31 9.79
CA ILE A 3 -0.21 8.47 10.17
C ILE A 3 -1.01 8.36 8.86
N LEU A 4 -1.86 7.34 8.72
CA LEU A 4 -2.47 6.99 7.43
C LEU A 4 -3.34 8.13 6.86
N HIS A 5 -4.25 8.68 7.67
CA HIS A 5 -5.10 9.81 7.27
C HIS A 5 -4.66 11.11 7.95
N TYR A 6 -3.38 11.45 7.79
CA TYR A 6 -2.86 12.73 8.26
C TYR A 6 -3.43 13.88 7.43
N HIS A 7 -4.12 14.81 8.09
CA HIS A 7 -4.78 15.94 7.42
C HIS A 7 -4.43 17.30 8.04
N GLU A 8 -3.73 17.34 9.19
CA GLU A 8 -3.33 18.59 9.84
C GLU A 8 -2.47 19.46 8.92
N ASN A 9 -1.62 18.82 8.09
CA ASN A 9 -0.86 19.47 7.02
C ASN A 9 -0.11 20.76 7.44
N ASP A 10 0.26 20.86 8.71
CA ASP A 10 0.82 22.06 9.34
C ASP A 10 2.32 21.94 9.69
N GLN A 11 2.91 20.76 9.45
CA GLN A 11 4.33 20.50 9.72
C GLN A 11 5.23 21.09 8.63
N ARG A 12 6.31 21.76 9.07
CA ARG A 12 7.35 22.24 8.17
C ARG A 12 8.11 21.06 7.56
N LEU A 13 8.15 20.99 6.23
CA LEU A 13 8.97 20.04 5.49
C LEU A 13 10.46 20.30 5.73
N ARG A 14 11.23 19.23 6.00
CA ARG A 14 12.67 19.31 6.26
C ARG A 14 13.44 18.49 5.24
N GLU A 15 14.61 18.98 4.85
CA GLU A 15 15.54 18.20 4.03
C GLU A 15 15.89 16.89 4.74
N GLY A 16 15.89 15.79 3.99
CA GLY A 16 16.08 14.44 4.53
C GLY A 16 14.80 13.73 4.95
N ASP A 17 13.65 14.41 4.98
CA ASP A 17 12.34 13.75 5.14
C ASP A 17 11.88 13.07 3.84
N VAL A 18 10.90 12.18 3.96
CA VAL A 18 10.03 11.79 2.83
C VAL A 18 8.67 12.43 2.99
N LEU A 19 8.14 12.96 1.88
CA LEU A 19 6.77 13.45 1.80
C LEU A 19 5.92 12.37 1.12
N LEU A 20 4.84 11.97 1.80
CA LEU A 20 3.76 11.16 1.24
C LEU A 20 2.59 12.10 1.01
N ILE A 21 2.13 12.20 -0.24
CA ILE A 21 0.93 12.92 -0.62
C ILE A 21 -0.07 11.88 -1.05
N ASP A 22 -1.21 11.85 -0.39
CA ASP A 22 -2.37 11.08 -0.80
C ASP A 22 -3.51 12.05 -1.11
N ALA A 23 -3.85 12.16 -2.39
CA ALA A 23 -4.74 13.20 -2.87
C ALA A 23 -5.47 12.77 -4.14
N GLY A 24 -6.70 13.24 -4.25
CA GLY A 24 -7.60 13.00 -5.35
C GLY A 24 -8.42 14.24 -5.67
N CYS A 25 -8.77 14.43 -6.94
CA CYS A 25 -9.86 15.33 -7.30
C CYS A 25 -11.15 14.53 -7.54
N GLU A 26 -12.27 15.24 -7.48
CA GLU A 26 -13.55 14.77 -7.98
C GLU A 26 -13.86 15.50 -9.30
N TYR A 27 -14.27 14.76 -10.33
CA TYR A 27 -14.70 15.33 -11.60
C TYR A 27 -15.98 14.66 -12.07
N GLN A 28 -17.03 15.45 -12.34
CA GLN A 28 -18.36 14.94 -12.68
C GLN A 28 -18.88 13.91 -11.67
N CYS A 29 -18.65 14.17 -10.38
CA CYS A 29 -18.98 13.28 -9.26
C CYS A 29 -18.24 11.93 -9.26
N TYR A 30 -17.15 11.77 -10.01
CA TYR A 30 -16.27 10.60 -9.92
C TYR A 30 -14.98 10.97 -9.20
N ALA A 31 -14.60 10.16 -8.23
CA ALA A 31 -13.37 10.30 -7.47
C ALA A 31 -12.15 9.81 -8.28
N SER A 32 -11.03 10.46 -8.06
CA SER A 32 -9.69 9.95 -8.33
C SER A 32 -8.97 9.77 -7.00
N ASP A 33 -8.00 8.85 -6.96
CA ASP A 33 -7.26 8.58 -5.73
C ASP A 33 -5.82 8.17 -6.06
N ILE A 34 -4.86 9.02 -5.65
CA ILE A 34 -3.44 8.86 -6.00
C ILE A 34 -2.56 9.21 -4.81
N THR A 35 -1.84 8.19 -4.33
CA THR A 35 -0.73 8.37 -3.41
C THR A 35 0.62 8.42 -4.13
N ARG A 36 1.50 9.36 -3.77
CA ARG A 36 2.93 9.35 -4.14
C ARG A 36 3.81 9.68 -2.95
N THR A 37 4.97 9.01 -2.87
CA THR A 37 6.00 9.28 -1.86
C THR A 37 7.30 9.66 -2.53
N PHE A 38 7.93 10.75 -2.10
CA PHE A 38 9.18 11.26 -2.67
C PHE A 38 10.00 12.01 -1.61
N PRO A 39 11.32 12.13 -1.79
CA PRO A 39 12.20 12.75 -0.80
C PRO A 39 12.08 14.27 -0.84
N VAL A 40 12.00 14.89 0.34
CA VAL A 40 12.14 16.34 0.47
C VAL A 40 13.60 16.68 0.18
N GLY A 41 13.84 17.50 -0.84
CA GLY A 41 15.18 17.79 -1.37
C GLY A 41 15.55 17.02 -2.64
N GLY A 42 14.66 16.16 -3.17
CA GLY A 42 14.76 15.60 -4.52
C GLY A 42 15.67 14.37 -4.68
N ARG A 43 16.35 13.91 -3.62
CA ARG A 43 17.18 12.71 -3.66
C ARG A 43 16.90 11.79 -2.46
N PHE A 44 16.61 10.53 -2.74
CA PHE A 44 16.42 9.52 -1.70
C PHE A 44 17.74 9.19 -1.01
N THR A 45 17.73 9.01 0.31
CA THR A 45 18.81 8.30 1.01
C THR A 45 18.78 6.81 0.65
N PRO A 46 19.87 6.06 0.89
CA PRO A 46 19.88 4.61 0.66
C PRO A 46 18.73 3.87 1.37
N GLU A 47 18.42 4.25 2.62
CA GLU A 47 17.38 3.62 3.44
C GLU A 47 15.98 3.93 2.90
N GLN A 48 15.71 5.20 2.57
CA GLN A 48 14.44 5.60 1.97
C GLN A 48 14.21 4.90 0.64
N ARG A 49 15.25 4.84 -0.20
CA ARG A 49 15.19 4.15 -1.49
C ARG A 49 14.92 2.66 -1.31
N ALA A 50 15.58 2.01 -0.35
CA ALA A 50 15.40 0.59 -0.11
C ALA A 50 13.97 0.22 0.31
N VAL A 51 13.32 1.05 1.15
CA VAL A 51 11.90 0.88 1.49
C VAL A 51 11.01 1.20 0.30
N TYR A 52 11.27 2.30 -0.41
CA TYR A 52 10.50 2.72 -1.58
C TYR A 52 10.46 1.64 -2.67
N GLU A 53 11.61 1.02 -2.98
CA GLU A 53 11.71 -0.02 -4.00
C GLU A 53 10.92 -1.28 -3.63
N VAL A 54 10.82 -1.64 -2.35
CA VAL A 54 9.95 -2.75 -1.89
C VAL A 54 8.47 -2.40 -2.11
N VAL A 55 8.06 -1.17 -1.77
CA VAL A 55 6.68 -0.73 -2.00
C VAL A 55 6.36 -0.69 -3.50
N LEU A 56 7.29 -0.23 -4.33
CA LEU A 56 7.15 -0.23 -5.78
C LEU A 56 7.02 -1.65 -6.35
N GLU A 57 7.87 -2.59 -5.88
CA GLU A 57 7.78 -4.01 -6.25
C GLU A 57 6.39 -4.58 -5.88
N ALA A 58 5.88 -4.25 -4.69
CA ALA A 58 4.57 -4.69 -4.22
C ALA A 58 3.43 -4.09 -5.05
N ASN A 59 3.52 -2.81 -5.42
CA ASN A 59 2.53 -2.13 -6.25
C ASN A 59 2.45 -2.78 -7.64
N LEU A 60 3.59 -3.05 -8.27
CA LEU A 60 3.65 -3.71 -9.58
C LEU A 60 3.10 -5.15 -9.50
N ALA A 61 3.47 -5.91 -8.47
CA ALA A 61 3.00 -7.28 -8.27
C ALA A 61 1.49 -7.34 -8.02
N ALA A 62 0.95 -6.44 -7.20
CA ALA A 62 -0.49 -6.33 -6.96
C ALA A 62 -1.25 -5.91 -8.21
N THR A 63 -0.76 -4.93 -8.95
CA THR A 63 -1.35 -4.47 -10.22
C THR A 63 -1.45 -5.61 -11.24
N ALA A 64 -0.43 -6.46 -11.34
CA ALA A 64 -0.45 -7.63 -12.24
C ALA A 64 -1.53 -8.67 -11.88
N LYS A 65 -2.06 -8.63 -10.65
CA LYS A 65 -3.17 -9.48 -10.19
C LYS A 65 -4.55 -8.87 -10.45
N VAL A 66 -4.63 -7.61 -10.86
CA VAL A 66 -5.89 -6.96 -11.24
C VAL A 66 -6.24 -7.35 -12.67
N ARG A 67 -6.94 -8.47 -12.83
CA ARG A 67 -7.39 -8.96 -14.13
C ARG A 67 -8.65 -9.82 -14.00
N PRO A 68 -9.49 -9.90 -15.06
CA PRO A 68 -10.67 -10.75 -15.05
C PRO A 68 -10.36 -12.18 -14.64
N GLY A 69 -11.23 -12.76 -13.80
CA GLY A 69 -11.10 -14.13 -13.31
C GLY A 69 -10.26 -14.32 -12.04
N ASN A 70 -9.40 -13.36 -11.68
CA ASN A 70 -8.80 -13.33 -10.34
C ASN A 70 -9.85 -12.84 -9.32
N HIS A 71 -9.70 -13.19 -8.04
CA HIS A 71 -10.57 -12.67 -6.99
C HIS A 71 -10.05 -11.36 -6.37
N TRP A 72 -10.94 -10.58 -5.77
CA TRP A 72 -10.69 -9.26 -5.17
C TRP A 72 -9.45 -9.23 -4.25
N ASN A 73 -9.22 -10.28 -3.46
CA ASN A 73 -8.11 -10.30 -2.50
C ASN A 73 -6.74 -10.71 -3.08
N GLU A 74 -6.64 -11.15 -4.33
CA GLU A 74 -5.37 -11.59 -4.92
C GLU A 74 -4.31 -10.47 -5.01
N PRO A 75 -4.65 -9.22 -5.39
CA PRO A 75 -3.71 -8.10 -5.31
C PRO A 75 -3.13 -7.89 -3.90
N HIS A 76 -3.97 -8.05 -2.86
CA HIS A 76 -3.52 -7.91 -1.48
C HIS A 76 -2.55 -9.01 -1.07
N GLU A 77 -2.83 -10.26 -1.44
CA GLU A 77 -1.94 -11.39 -1.16
C GLU A 77 -0.59 -11.23 -1.87
N ALA A 78 -0.59 -10.78 -3.12
CA ALA A 78 0.64 -10.49 -3.86
C ALA A 78 1.47 -9.38 -3.20
N ALA A 79 0.85 -8.27 -2.81
CA ALA A 79 1.52 -7.19 -2.08
C ALA A 79 2.09 -7.68 -0.75
N VAL A 80 1.30 -8.41 0.05
CA VAL A 80 1.72 -8.96 1.35
C VAL A 80 2.93 -9.87 1.21
N ARG A 81 2.95 -10.74 0.20
CA ARG A 81 4.11 -11.61 -0.07
C ARG A 81 5.36 -10.78 -0.35
N VAL A 82 5.27 -9.83 -1.28
CA VAL A 82 6.42 -8.97 -1.66
C VAL A 82 6.91 -8.17 -0.45
N ILE A 83 6.00 -7.51 0.27
CA ILE A 83 6.34 -6.71 1.46
C ILE A 83 6.98 -7.60 2.53
N THR A 84 6.42 -8.78 2.82
CA THR A 84 6.98 -9.68 3.84
C THR A 84 8.40 -10.11 3.49
N HIS A 85 8.65 -10.48 2.24
CA HIS A 85 9.99 -10.81 1.76
C HIS A 85 10.93 -9.60 1.81
N GLY A 86 10.46 -8.42 1.39
CA GLY A 86 11.21 -7.16 1.44
C GLY A 86 11.60 -6.77 2.87
N LEU A 87 10.68 -6.84 3.82
CA LEU A 87 10.94 -6.58 5.23
C LEU A 87 11.99 -7.52 5.83
N VAL A 88 12.04 -8.79 5.38
CA VAL A 88 13.11 -9.72 5.77
C VAL A 88 14.45 -9.31 5.14
N ARG A 89 14.48 -8.96 3.86
CA ARG A 89 15.70 -8.48 3.18
C ARG A 89 16.27 -7.22 3.83
N LEU A 90 15.40 -6.31 4.27
CA LEU A 90 15.77 -5.08 4.97
C LEU A 90 16.14 -5.29 6.45
N GLY A 91 15.99 -6.52 6.99
CA GLY A 91 16.29 -6.82 8.39
C GLY A 91 15.22 -6.37 9.40
N LEU A 92 14.10 -5.81 8.92
CA LEU A 92 12.96 -5.33 9.73
C LEU A 92 12.10 -6.46 10.30
N LEU A 93 12.15 -7.64 9.66
CA LEU A 93 11.63 -8.89 10.16
C LEU A 93 12.72 -9.98 10.12
N LYS A 94 12.66 -10.92 11.05
CA LYS A 94 13.59 -12.06 11.14
C LYS A 94 12.82 -13.36 11.16
N GLY A 95 13.14 -14.27 10.25
CA GLY A 95 12.50 -15.59 10.15
C GLY A 95 12.24 -16.03 8.72
N ARG A 96 11.49 -17.13 8.57
CA ARG A 96 11.08 -17.66 7.26
C ARG A 96 9.89 -16.85 6.71
N PRO A 97 9.97 -16.24 5.51
CA PRO A 97 8.92 -15.37 4.97
C PRO A 97 7.52 -16.01 4.96
N ALA A 98 7.39 -17.25 4.49
CA ALA A 98 6.09 -17.95 4.46
C ALA A 98 5.45 -18.13 5.85
N LYS A 99 6.27 -18.27 6.91
CA LYS A 99 5.76 -18.30 8.28
C LYS A 99 5.33 -16.90 8.74
N LEU A 100 6.14 -15.88 8.46
CA LEU A 100 5.84 -14.49 8.82
C LEU A 100 4.57 -13.97 8.13
N GLU A 101 4.35 -14.35 6.87
CA GLU A 101 3.17 -14.03 6.08
C GLU A 101 1.91 -14.64 6.73
N ARG A 102 1.93 -15.96 6.97
CA ARG A 102 0.81 -16.68 7.61
C ARG A 102 0.52 -16.14 9.01
N ASP A 103 1.55 -15.87 9.79
CA ASP A 103 1.42 -15.37 11.16
C ASP A 103 1.07 -13.85 11.18
N GLY A 104 1.03 -13.18 10.02
CA GLY A 104 0.62 -11.78 9.91
C GLY A 104 1.65 -10.76 10.41
N ALA A 105 2.92 -11.13 10.51
CA ALA A 105 3.97 -10.30 11.10
C ALA A 105 4.21 -8.98 10.36
N TYR A 106 3.90 -8.93 9.06
CA TYR A 106 3.98 -7.71 8.24
C TYR A 106 3.04 -6.60 8.72
N ARG A 107 1.95 -6.93 9.44
CA ARG A 107 0.93 -5.96 9.88
C ARG A 107 1.47 -4.85 10.77
N ARG A 108 2.64 -5.06 11.38
CA ARG A 108 3.35 -4.01 12.11
C ARG A 108 3.73 -2.82 11.22
N TYR A 109 4.01 -3.08 9.94
CA TYR A 109 4.49 -2.09 8.98
C TYR A 109 3.51 -1.85 7.83
N PHE A 110 2.61 -2.79 7.54
CA PHE A 110 1.58 -2.70 6.51
C PHE A 110 0.24 -3.19 7.06
N MET A 111 -0.54 -2.26 7.62
CA MET A 111 -1.72 -2.55 8.46
C MET A 111 -3.07 -2.42 7.75
N HIS A 112 -3.11 -1.89 6.53
CA HIS A 112 -4.32 -1.68 5.74
C HIS A 112 -4.42 -2.69 4.58
N ARG A 113 -5.53 -2.64 3.84
CA ARG A 113 -5.71 -3.42 2.60
C ARG A 113 -4.95 -2.76 1.45
N THR A 114 -4.76 -3.51 0.38
CA THR A 114 -4.02 -3.03 -0.81
C THR A 114 -4.89 -2.22 -1.78
N GLY A 115 -6.18 -2.06 -1.50
CA GLY A 115 -7.07 -1.23 -2.29
C GLY A 115 -8.53 -1.37 -1.89
N HIS A 116 -9.38 -0.59 -2.56
CA HIS A 116 -10.84 -0.54 -2.46
C HIS A 116 -11.45 -0.25 -3.83
N TRP A 117 -12.76 -0.45 -3.98
CA TRP A 117 -13.49 0.02 -5.16
C TRP A 117 -13.41 1.55 -5.26
N LEU A 118 -13.38 2.05 -6.49
CA LEU A 118 -13.29 3.49 -6.78
C LEU A 118 -14.33 3.87 -7.83
N GLY A 119 -15.09 4.92 -7.57
CA GLY A 119 -16.14 5.37 -8.47
C GLY A 119 -16.69 6.73 -8.06
N MET A 120 -17.98 6.81 -7.76
CA MET A 120 -18.57 8.09 -7.34
C MET A 120 -18.16 8.49 -5.93
N ASP A 121 -18.03 7.51 -5.05
CA ASP A 121 -17.35 7.68 -3.76
C ASP A 121 -15.90 7.18 -3.87
N VAL A 122 -14.99 7.78 -3.08
CA VAL A 122 -13.57 7.36 -3.05
C VAL A 122 -13.45 5.90 -2.60
N HIS A 123 -14.20 5.53 -1.57
CA HIS A 123 -14.43 4.14 -1.17
C HIS A 123 -15.80 3.73 -1.71
N ASP A 124 -15.82 3.26 -2.95
CA ASP A 124 -17.07 3.08 -3.70
C ASP A 124 -17.89 1.87 -3.21
N VAL A 125 -19.14 1.85 -3.65
CA VAL A 125 -20.10 0.79 -3.35
C VAL A 125 -19.71 -0.55 -3.99
N GLY A 126 -20.37 -1.63 -3.55
CA GLY A 126 -20.28 -2.96 -4.15
C GLY A 126 -19.70 -4.02 -3.23
N ASP A 127 -20.35 -5.19 -3.20
CA ASP A 127 -19.92 -6.27 -2.31
C ASP A 127 -18.54 -6.78 -2.70
N TYR A 128 -17.62 -6.81 -1.72
CA TYR A 128 -16.30 -7.43 -1.87
C TYR A 128 -16.35 -8.96 -1.84
N LYS A 129 -17.45 -9.52 -1.32
CA LYS A 129 -17.69 -10.96 -1.22
C LYS A 129 -19.07 -11.30 -1.74
N ILE A 130 -19.18 -12.42 -2.45
CA ILE A 130 -20.46 -12.99 -2.88
C ILE A 130 -20.64 -14.30 -2.10
N GLY A 131 -21.54 -14.29 -1.11
CA GLY A 131 -21.54 -15.30 -0.06
C GLY A 131 -20.27 -15.19 0.80
N ASP A 132 -19.58 -16.31 1.03
CA ASP A 132 -18.36 -16.34 1.84
C ASP A 132 -17.06 -16.11 1.02
N GLU A 133 -17.17 -16.11 -0.31
CA GLU A 133 -16.05 -16.05 -1.25
C GLU A 133 -15.75 -14.62 -1.72
N TRP A 134 -14.47 -14.35 -1.98
CA TRP A 134 -14.05 -13.08 -2.57
C TRP A 134 -14.64 -12.92 -3.97
N ARG A 135 -15.18 -11.72 -4.25
CA ARG A 135 -15.75 -11.41 -5.55
C ARG A 135 -14.72 -11.58 -6.66
N VAL A 136 -15.11 -12.25 -7.75
CA VAL A 136 -14.30 -12.40 -8.95
C VAL A 136 -14.28 -11.07 -9.69
N LEU A 137 -13.10 -10.65 -10.14
CA LEU A 137 -12.91 -9.44 -10.94
C LEU A 137 -13.47 -9.65 -12.35
N GLU A 138 -14.17 -8.64 -12.85
CA GLU A 138 -14.76 -8.61 -14.19
C GLU A 138 -14.38 -7.30 -14.91
N PRO A 139 -14.35 -7.27 -16.25
CA PRO A 139 -14.15 -6.03 -16.99
C PRO A 139 -15.14 -4.95 -16.57
N GLY A 140 -14.65 -3.73 -16.35
CA GLY A 140 -15.47 -2.57 -15.94
C GLY A 140 -15.40 -2.24 -14.45
N MET A 141 -14.92 -3.15 -13.60
CA MET A 141 -14.62 -2.84 -12.21
C MET A 141 -13.41 -1.90 -12.10
N VAL A 142 -13.48 -0.92 -11.21
CA VAL A 142 -12.43 0.07 -10.95
C VAL A 142 -12.04 0.02 -9.47
N LEU A 143 -10.74 -0.02 -9.20
CA LEU A 143 -10.19 -0.15 -7.86
C LEU A 143 -8.83 0.53 -7.73
N THR A 144 -8.44 0.83 -6.50
CA THR A 144 -7.10 1.31 -6.14
C THR A 144 -6.10 0.17 -5.96
N VAL A 145 -4.79 0.48 -6.08
CA VAL A 145 -3.67 -0.40 -5.71
C VAL A 145 -2.64 0.43 -4.93
N GLU A 146 -2.64 0.28 -3.62
CA GLU A 146 -1.99 1.18 -2.65
C GLU A 146 -1.26 0.41 -1.55
N PRO A 147 -0.27 -0.45 -1.85
CA PRO A 147 0.58 -1.02 -0.80
C PRO A 147 1.40 0.08 -0.11
N GLY A 148 1.65 -0.08 1.19
CA GLY A 148 2.45 0.86 1.99
C GLY A 148 3.35 0.17 3.00
N ILE A 149 4.45 0.82 3.37
CA ILE A 149 5.31 0.43 4.50
C ILE A 149 5.51 1.65 5.39
N TYR A 150 5.10 1.53 6.64
CA TYR A 150 5.17 2.59 7.65
C TYR A 150 6.03 2.11 8.81
N ILE A 151 7.16 2.77 9.02
CA ILE A 151 8.10 2.43 10.09
C ILE A 151 7.95 3.50 11.18
N PRO A 152 7.26 3.19 12.31
CA PRO A 152 7.06 4.16 13.36
C PRO A 152 8.39 4.55 14.01
N VAL A 153 8.48 5.79 14.49
CA VAL A 153 9.64 6.28 15.24
C VAL A 153 9.91 5.37 16.43
N GLY A 154 11.16 4.94 16.61
CA GLY A 154 11.57 4.02 17.67
C GLY A 154 11.28 2.54 17.39
N ALA A 155 10.93 2.17 16.16
CA ALA A 155 10.88 0.77 15.76
C ALA A 155 12.24 0.07 15.98
N ARG A 156 12.27 -0.97 16.82
CA ARG A 156 13.50 -1.76 17.06
C ARG A 156 14.02 -2.36 15.75
N GLY A 157 15.30 -2.16 15.47
CA GLY A 157 15.98 -2.69 14.27
C GLY A 157 16.08 -1.71 13.11
N VAL A 158 15.80 -0.43 13.36
CA VAL A 158 15.95 0.71 12.43
C VAL A 158 16.78 1.78 13.12
#